data_AF-M5BUF2-F1
#
_entry.id   AF-M5BUF2-F1
#
_cell.length_a   1.000
_cell.length_b   1.000
_cell.length_c   1.000
_cell.angle_alpha   90.00
_cell.angle_beta   90.00
_cell.angle_gamma   90.00
#
_symmetry.space_group_name_H-M   'P 1'
#
loop_
_entity.id
_entity.type
_entity.pdbx_description
1 polymer ?
#
loop_
_entity_poly.entity_id
_entity_poly.type
_entity_poly.pdbx_seq_one_letter_code
_entity_poly.pdbx_strand_id
1 'polypeptide(L)'
;MGCFCLGSFKCTPLLPKSLLFCLDSQLVSPYYVWLGCSRSVNVSAALQAFETDSGNSVGNYSPKPVASTTGLKRVSSVIRLGEDGSDSEVDVDTQLEQVVPPSSAFHYHSQTPWRLPYYTHAVHNEFRTFIYAFTWEDPMEDMKYLGLTKDSSILCISSAGDNALHYAIAAGPKRIHCVDMNPCQGHLVELKLAALRTLSHATFFGMFGSGKLSDFEALLDNDLSPWLSSAAYQFWRQNQCAFDKSFYRRGQVLMHLGLKWVLTLGGVLEDAKRMCNVDTIEEQDRIWREKLRPVLLSNWFVKLVLDNPAFLWNALGVPLAQRRAFLNEGSCYEFARDTLDPIASTALLKTGAYHYLLCLLGRYTPSSCPAYLTREGFDNLRKNNFERLESFRLHTESITNVLRGMQPGQLTHAVIMDHLDWFDPGATEVEEEVAELKRVLLPGSTVFWRSAARNPWYCEVFERNGFALTPVGVRNGPERAIDRVNMYASFWKGTRVA
;
A
#
# COMPACT_ATOMS: atom_id res chain seq x y z
N MET A 1 -67.84 -0.39 -11.31
CA MET A 1 -67.58 -0.78 -12.72
C MET A 1 -66.14 -0.38 -13.02
N GLY A 2 -65.18 -1.22 -13.38
CA GLY A 2 -65.17 -2.63 -13.75
C GLY A 2 -63.77 -3.20 -13.51
N CYS A 3 -63.74 -4.52 -13.35
CA CYS A 3 -62.62 -5.38 -13.01
C CYS A 3 -61.74 -5.66 -14.24
N PHE A 4 -60.43 -5.88 -14.08
CA PHE A 4 -59.72 -6.96 -14.79
C PHE A 4 -58.46 -7.39 -14.01
N CYS A 5 -58.46 -8.67 -13.62
CA CYS A 5 -57.33 -9.43 -13.09
C CYS A 5 -56.65 -10.23 -14.22
N LEU A 6 -55.32 -10.40 -14.15
CA LEU A 6 -54.54 -11.67 -14.22
C LEU A 6 -53.16 -11.46 -14.85
N GLY A 7 -52.14 -11.94 -14.14
CA GLY A 7 -50.75 -12.00 -14.63
C GLY A 7 -49.74 -12.28 -13.52
N SER A 8 -49.90 -13.42 -12.82
CA SER A 8 -48.93 -13.92 -11.83
C SER A 8 -47.61 -14.31 -12.51
N PHE A 9 -46.54 -13.55 -12.25
CA PHE A 9 -45.17 -14.03 -12.36
C PHE A 9 -44.61 -14.19 -10.95
N LYS A 10 -44.32 -15.44 -10.56
CA LYS A 10 -43.53 -15.77 -9.38
C LYS A 10 -42.09 -15.29 -9.62
N CYS A 11 -41.71 -14.16 -9.05
CA CYS A 11 -40.30 -13.80 -8.85
C CYS A 11 -39.81 -14.39 -7.52
N THR A 12 -38.85 -15.30 -7.61
CA THR A 12 -37.96 -15.74 -6.53
C THR A 12 -37.19 -14.53 -5.98
N PRO A 13 -36.93 -14.42 -4.66
CA PRO A 13 -36.26 -13.25 -4.09
C PRO A 13 -34.75 -13.38 -4.30
N LEU A 14 -34.21 -12.68 -5.31
CA LEU A 14 -32.77 -12.53 -5.51
C LEU A 14 -32.40 -11.04 -5.42
N LEU A 15 -31.69 -10.71 -4.34
CA LEU A 15 -30.77 -9.58 -4.12
C LEU A 15 -31.32 -8.14 -4.31
N PRO A 16 -31.20 -7.24 -3.32
CA PRO A 16 -31.43 -5.82 -3.56
C PRO A 16 -30.21 -5.23 -4.28
N LYS A 17 -30.33 -5.03 -5.59
CA LYS A 17 -29.50 -4.10 -6.36
C LYS A 17 -30.00 -2.68 -6.11
N SER A 18 -29.12 -1.75 -5.75
CA SER A 18 -29.38 -0.32 -5.94
C SER A 18 -28.09 0.50 -5.98
N LEU A 19 -27.71 0.88 -7.21
CA LEU A 19 -26.82 1.99 -7.59
C LEU A 19 -27.64 3.29 -7.72
N LEU A 20 -26.96 4.43 -7.74
CA LEU A 20 -27.32 5.64 -8.50
C LEU A 20 -25.98 6.38 -8.82
N PHE A 21 -25.99 7.45 -9.64
CA PHE A 21 -24.83 8.34 -9.92
C PHE A 21 -25.24 9.81 -10.00
N CYS A 22 -24.27 10.72 -9.87
CA CYS A 22 -24.37 12.10 -10.38
C CYS A 22 -23.25 12.31 -11.41
N LEU A 23 -23.61 12.62 -12.66
CA LEU A 23 -22.70 12.98 -13.74
C LEU A 23 -23.16 14.29 -14.36
N ASP A 24 -22.22 15.21 -14.54
CA ASP A 24 -22.45 16.57 -14.98
C ASP A 24 -22.42 16.64 -16.52
N SER A 25 -23.60 16.74 -17.13
CA SER A 25 -23.74 17.31 -18.47
C SER A 25 -24.95 18.22 -18.47
N GLN A 26 -24.70 19.46 -18.88
CA GLN A 26 -25.57 20.64 -18.86
C GLN A 26 -27.06 20.32 -19.04
N LEU A 27 -27.88 20.76 -18.06
CA LEU A 27 -29.34 20.63 -17.95
C LEU A 27 -29.89 19.24 -17.52
N VAL A 28 -29.51 18.75 -16.35
CA VAL A 28 -30.31 17.74 -15.64
C VAL A 28 -30.29 17.99 -14.13
N SER A 29 -31.46 17.96 -13.47
CA SER A 29 -31.63 18.10 -12.02
C SER A 29 -30.74 17.12 -11.26
N PRO A 30 -30.04 17.50 -10.16
CA PRO A 30 -29.18 16.58 -9.42
C PRO A 30 -30.02 15.43 -8.84
N TYR A 31 -29.62 14.18 -9.12
CA TYR A 31 -30.18 13.00 -8.49
C TYR A 31 -29.10 12.21 -7.73
N TYR A 32 -29.47 11.67 -6.57
CA TYR A 32 -28.54 11.18 -5.55
C TYR A 32 -28.42 9.67 -5.52
N VAL A 33 -27.18 9.22 -5.43
CA VAL A 33 -26.82 7.84 -5.20
C VAL A 33 -27.00 7.36 -3.80
N TRP A 34 -28.03 6.56 -3.59
CA TRP A 34 -28.11 5.77 -2.39
C TRP A 34 -27.63 4.34 -2.66
N LEU A 35 -26.33 4.11 -2.49
CA LEU A 35 -25.74 2.78 -2.29
C LEU A 35 -26.02 2.27 -0.86
N GLY A 36 -26.95 2.87 -0.11
CA GLY A 36 -27.14 2.51 1.28
C GLY A 36 -27.61 1.06 1.44
N CYS A 37 -27.14 0.41 2.48
CA CYS A 37 -27.71 -0.85 2.91
C CYS A 37 -28.95 -0.55 3.75
N SER A 38 -29.88 -1.50 3.83
CA SER A 38 -30.97 -1.39 4.80
C SER A 38 -30.38 -1.16 6.20
N ARG A 39 -31.00 -0.28 7.01
CA ARG A 39 -30.65 -0.18 8.44
C ARG A 39 -30.82 -1.51 9.19
N SER A 40 -31.59 -2.44 8.61
CA SER A 40 -31.80 -3.80 9.11
C SER A 40 -30.83 -4.84 8.53
N VAL A 41 -29.82 -4.44 7.75
CA VAL A 41 -28.84 -5.40 7.21
C VAL A 41 -28.05 -6.01 8.37
N ASN A 42 -27.72 -7.29 8.26
CA ASN A 42 -26.86 -7.93 9.25
C ASN A 42 -25.44 -7.37 9.12
N VAL A 43 -24.96 -6.71 10.18
CA VAL A 43 -23.61 -6.16 10.29
C VAL A 43 -22.71 -6.94 11.25
N SER A 44 -23.14 -8.12 11.72
CA SER A 44 -22.43 -8.89 12.75
C SER A 44 -21.00 -9.24 12.35
N ALA A 45 -20.78 -9.63 11.09
CA ALA A 45 -19.44 -9.93 10.59
C ALA A 45 -18.54 -8.69 10.59
N ALA A 46 -19.11 -7.52 10.28
CA ALA A 46 -18.37 -6.26 10.22
C ALA A 46 -18.11 -5.70 11.63
N LEU A 47 -19.04 -5.89 12.57
CA LEU A 47 -18.82 -5.61 14.00
C LEU A 47 -17.76 -6.53 14.58
N GLN A 48 -17.79 -7.84 14.30
CA GLN A 48 -16.74 -8.77 14.70
C GLN A 48 -15.37 -8.36 14.13
N ALA A 49 -15.34 -7.96 12.85
CA ALA A 49 -14.14 -7.46 12.21
C ALA A 49 -13.57 -6.20 12.86
N PHE A 50 -14.45 -5.29 13.27
CA PHE A 50 -14.07 -4.05 13.93
C PHE A 50 -13.65 -4.29 15.39
N GLU A 51 -14.47 -5.00 16.16
CA GLU A 51 -14.31 -5.17 17.60
C GLU A 51 -13.29 -6.26 17.96
N THR A 52 -13.55 -7.47 17.47
CA THR A 52 -12.78 -8.66 17.86
C THR A 52 -11.50 -8.75 17.06
N ASP A 53 -11.61 -8.69 15.73
CA ASP A 53 -10.46 -8.96 14.89
C ASP A 53 -9.45 -7.81 14.92
N SER A 54 -9.92 -6.57 15.03
CA SER A 54 -9.10 -5.36 15.00
C SER A 54 -8.88 -4.73 16.38
N GLY A 55 -9.51 -5.27 17.43
CA GLY A 55 -9.31 -4.87 18.82
C GLY A 55 -10.09 -3.63 19.27
N ASN A 56 -10.84 -2.98 18.37
CA ASN A 56 -11.56 -1.75 18.69
C ASN A 56 -12.69 -2.01 19.71
N SER A 57 -13.07 -1.00 20.50
CA SER A 57 -14.20 -1.13 21.43
C SER A 57 -15.36 -0.25 20.98
N VAL A 58 -16.55 -0.83 20.83
CA VAL A 58 -17.80 -0.08 20.64
C VAL A 58 -18.34 0.35 22.00
N GLY A 59 -18.39 1.66 22.25
CA GLY A 59 -19.14 2.22 23.38
C GLY A 59 -18.43 2.27 24.74
N ASN A 60 -17.10 2.17 24.82
CA ASN A 60 -16.39 2.49 26.08
C ASN A 60 -15.88 3.93 26.07
N TYR A 61 -16.76 4.84 26.48
CA TYR A 61 -16.45 6.23 26.75
C TYR A 61 -15.60 6.34 28.02
N SER A 62 -14.28 6.36 27.87
CA SER A 62 -13.35 7.12 28.74
C SER A 62 -11.90 6.93 28.25
N PRO A 63 -11.26 7.96 27.69
CA PRO A 63 -9.82 8.06 27.73
C PRO A 63 -9.42 8.31 29.18
N LYS A 64 -8.38 7.64 29.68
CA LYS A 64 -7.63 8.23 30.80
C LYS A 64 -7.04 9.55 30.26
N PRO A 65 -7.19 10.69 30.96
CA PRO A 65 -6.74 11.97 30.44
C PRO A 65 -5.23 11.91 30.19
N VAL A 66 -4.80 12.13 28.95
CA VAL A 66 -3.42 12.53 28.66
C VAL A 66 -3.40 14.05 28.67
N ALA A 67 -2.44 14.61 29.41
CA ALA A 67 -2.15 16.03 29.46
C ALA A 67 -2.04 16.58 28.03
N SER A 68 -2.59 17.78 27.82
CA SER A 68 -2.56 18.52 26.56
C SER A 68 -1.21 18.41 25.86
N THR A 69 -1.12 17.57 24.83
CA THR A 69 0.04 17.50 23.94
C THR A 69 -0.06 18.66 22.96
N THR A 70 0.43 19.83 23.36
CA THR A 70 1.03 20.79 22.43
C THR A 70 2.21 20.11 21.74
N GLY A 71 1.97 19.40 20.64
CA GLY A 71 3.00 18.50 20.12
C GLY A 71 2.75 17.83 18.77
N LEU A 72 1.55 17.93 18.17
CA LEU A 72 1.38 17.62 16.75
C LEU A 72 2.02 18.75 15.92
N LYS A 73 3.35 18.81 15.94
CA LYS A 73 4.08 19.49 14.86
C LYS A 73 3.84 18.67 13.62
N ARG A 74 2.82 19.10 12.88
CA ARG A 74 2.67 19.02 11.42
C ARG A 74 3.82 18.24 10.78
N VAL A 75 3.56 17.06 10.22
CA VAL A 75 4.40 16.51 9.14
C VAL A 75 4.26 17.47 7.97
N SER A 76 4.93 18.62 8.07
CA SER A 76 5.01 19.62 7.03
C SER A 76 5.91 19.06 5.92
N SER A 77 5.31 18.32 5.00
CA SER A 77 5.92 18.06 3.68
C SER A 77 4.98 18.36 2.51
N VAL A 78 3.78 18.85 2.76
CA VAL A 78 2.94 19.45 1.70
C VAL A 78 3.33 20.91 1.54
N ILE A 79 4.41 21.16 0.78
CA ILE A 79 4.70 22.49 0.24
C ILE A 79 3.54 22.87 -0.69
N ARG A 80 2.60 23.70 -0.20
CA ARG A 80 1.79 24.54 -1.08
C ARG A 80 2.66 25.74 -1.46
N LEU A 81 3.30 25.71 -2.62
CA LEU A 81 3.78 26.94 -3.26
C LEU A 81 2.55 27.66 -3.83
N GLY A 82 1.91 28.45 -2.97
CA GLY A 82 1.08 29.56 -3.40
C GLY A 82 1.97 30.80 -3.56
N GLU A 83 1.76 31.55 -4.63
CA GLU A 83 2.29 32.90 -4.82
C GLU A 83 1.69 33.79 -3.72
N ASP A 84 2.39 33.90 -2.60
CA ASP A 84 2.48 35.08 -1.71
C ASP A 84 3.01 34.61 -0.35
N GLY A 85 4.23 35.05 -0.04
CA GLY A 85 4.99 34.64 1.14
C GLY A 85 4.46 35.24 2.44
N SER A 86 3.35 34.69 2.95
CA SER A 86 2.94 34.89 4.33
C SER A 86 2.51 33.57 4.97
N ASP A 87 3.34 33.07 5.88
CA ASP A 87 2.99 31.97 6.78
C ASP A 87 1.86 32.44 7.71
N SER A 88 0.66 31.91 7.50
CA SER A 88 -0.42 31.97 8.49
C SER A 88 -0.55 30.59 9.13
N GLU A 89 -0.17 30.51 10.41
CA GLU A 89 -0.44 29.35 11.27
C GLU A 89 -1.95 29.25 11.50
N VAL A 90 -2.60 28.36 10.75
CA VAL A 90 -3.93 27.88 11.13
C VAL A 90 -3.75 26.76 12.14
N ASP A 91 -4.08 27.07 13.38
CA ASP A 91 -4.14 26.15 14.51
C ASP A 91 -5.31 25.17 14.25
N VAL A 92 -5.00 23.90 14.02
CA VAL A 92 -6.01 22.85 13.87
C VAL A 92 -5.98 22.04 15.15
N ASP A 93 -7.00 22.23 15.98
CA ASP A 93 -7.20 21.52 17.25
C ASP A 93 -7.34 20.01 17.00
N THR A 94 -6.22 19.28 17.09
CA THR A 94 -6.20 17.82 17.06
C THR A 94 -6.58 17.29 18.44
N GLN A 95 -7.85 17.41 18.80
CA GLN A 95 -8.41 16.54 19.82
C GLN A 95 -8.45 15.13 19.23
N LEU A 96 -7.80 14.17 19.91
CA LEU A 96 -7.86 12.75 19.60
C LEU A 96 -9.30 12.29 19.88
N GLU A 97 -10.21 12.51 18.92
CA GLU A 97 -11.60 12.13 19.06
C GLU A 97 -11.72 10.61 19.14
N GLN A 98 -12.51 10.16 20.11
CA GLN A 98 -12.80 8.76 20.34
C GLN A 98 -13.25 8.08 19.04
N VAL A 99 -12.60 6.97 18.69
CA VAL A 99 -13.03 6.11 17.57
C VAL A 99 -14.36 5.47 17.95
N VAL A 100 -15.46 6.17 17.69
CA VAL A 100 -16.81 5.61 17.80
C VAL A 100 -17.03 4.81 16.51
N PRO A 101 -17.46 3.54 16.56
CA PRO A 101 -17.94 2.87 15.35
C PRO A 101 -18.99 3.76 14.69
N PRO A 102 -19.05 3.82 13.37
CA PRO A 102 -20.10 4.62 12.80
C PRO A 102 -21.46 4.02 13.16
N SER A 103 -22.31 4.86 13.74
CA SER A 103 -23.53 4.47 14.45
C SER A 103 -24.61 3.85 13.55
N SER A 104 -24.31 3.62 12.28
CA SER A 104 -25.25 3.12 11.29
C SER A 104 -24.61 2.06 10.39
N ALA A 105 -25.43 1.09 9.99
CA ALA A 105 -25.07 0.08 9.00
C ALA A 105 -24.51 0.67 7.68
N PHE A 106 -24.74 1.98 7.45
CA PHE A 106 -24.21 2.75 6.33
C PHE A 106 -22.67 2.86 6.27
N HIS A 107 -21.93 2.46 7.29
CA HIS A 107 -20.47 2.44 7.19
C HIS A 107 -19.89 1.03 7.11
N TYR A 108 -20.75 0.02 7.26
CA TYR A 108 -20.42 -1.38 7.10
C TYR A 108 -20.86 -1.84 5.70
N HIS A 109 -20.39 -1.12 4.70
CA HIS A 109 -20.73 -1.37 3.29
C HIS A 109 -19.76 -2.34 2.67
N SER A 110 -20.15 -3.61 2.67
CA SER A 110 -19.92 -4.58 1.60
C SER A 110 -20.39 -5.94 2.11
N GLN A 111 -20.51 -6.91 1.21
CA GLN A 111 -20.69 -8.31 1.61
C GLN A 111 -19.46 -8.88 2.35
N THR A 112 -18.42 -8.08 2.59
CA THR A 112 -17.11 -8.50 3.05
C THR A 112 -16.62 -7.66 4.23
N PRO A 113 -15.96 -8.25 5.22
CA PRO A 113 -15.42 -7.53 6.37
C PRO A 113 -14.05 -6.88 6.12
N TRP A 114 -13.65 -6.67 4.85
CA TRP A 114 -12.29 -6.23 4.53
C TRP A 114 -12.02 -4.79 4.96
N ARG A 115 -12.88 -3.85 4.55
CA ARG A 115 -12.71 -2.43 4.84
C ARG A 115 -13.28 -2.13 6.21
N LEU A 116 -12.45 -1.69 7.14
CA LEU A 116 -12.94 -1.23 8.43
C LEU A 116 -13.60 0.15 8.27
N PRO A 117 -14.66 0.44 9.03
CA PRO A 117 -15.26 1.76 9.02
C PRO A 117 -14.26 2.83 9.49
N TYR A 118 -14.32 3.99 8.85
CA TYR A 118 -13.52 5.16 9.22
C TYR A 118 -14.29 6.43 8.88
N TYR A 119 -13.96 7.53 9.56
CA TYR A 119 -14.47 8.85 9.22
C TYR A 119 -13.48 9.59 8.32
N THR A 120 -14.00 10.41 7.41
CA THR A 120 -13.16 11.28 6.59
C THR A 120 -12.74 12.48 7.43
N HIS A 121 -11.45 12.54 7.80
CA HIS A 121 -10.85 13.68 8.48
C HIS A 121 -10.25 14.68 7.49
N ALA A 122 -9.96 15.91 7.96
CA ALA A 122 -9.38 16.95 7.10
C ALA A 122 -8.08 16.50 6.41
N VAL A 123 -7.23 15.75 7.11
CA VAL A 123 -5.98 15.18 6.57
C VAL A 123 -6.23 14.25 5.38
N HIS A 124 -7.38 13.56 5.33
CA HIS A 124 -7.72 12.67 4.21
C HIS A 124 -7.95 13.45 2.91
N ASN A 125 -8.39 14.71 2.99
CA ASN A 125 -8.62 15.56 1.82
C ASN A 125 -7.30 16.00 1.14
N GLU A 126 -6.16 15.84 1.81
CA GLU A 126 -4.85 16.09 1.23
C GLU A 126 -4.44 14.98 0.25
N PHE A 127 -4.98 13.77 0.42
CA PHE A 127 -4.70 12.62 -0.43
C PHE A 127 -5.69 12.54 -1.60
N ARG A 128 -5.30 13.09 -2.75
CA ARG A 128 -6.11 13.01 -3.98
C ARG A 128 -6.02 11.67 -4.72
N THR A 129 -4.99 10.88 -4.43
CA THR A 129 -4.71 9.59 -5.07
C THR A 129 -3.83 8.72 -4.17
N PHE A 130 -3.72 7.43 -4.49
CA PHE A 130 -2.69 6.57 -3.92
C PHE A 130 -1.30 7.01 -4.35
N ILE A 131 -0.34 6.91 -3.43
CA ILE A 131 1.07 7.27 -3.69
C ILE A 131 1.73 6.14 -4.48
N TYR A 132 1.60 4.91 -3.97
CA TYR A 132 2.28 3.73 -4.50
C TYR A 132 1.32 2.80 -5.26
N ALA A 133 1.63 2.51 -6.52
CA ALA A 133 0.88 1.54 -7.33
C ALA A 133 1.37 0.09 -7.13
N PHE A 134 2.56 -0.07 -6.53
CA PHE A 134 3.20 -1.34 -6.16
C PHE A 134 4.16 -1.14 -4.97
N THR A 135 4.60 -2.21 -4.31
CA THR A 135 5.56 -2.13 -3.17
C THR A 135 7.02 -2.24 -3.61
N TRP A 136 7.92 -1.52 -2.94
CA TRP A 136 9.38 -1.55 -3.17
C TRP A 136 10.14 -2.58 -2.32
N GLU A 137 9.41 -3.49 -1.67
CA GLU A 137 9.96 -4.57 -0.88
C GLU A 137 9.91 -5.88 -1.65
N ASP A 138 10.84 -6.79 -1.34
CA ASP A 138 10.80 -8.15 -1.87
C ASP A 138 10.04 -9.08 -0.91
N PRO A 139 8.76 -9.38 -1.15
CA PRO A 139 8.00 -10.22 -0.24
C PRO A 139 8.48 -11.68 -0.23
N MET A 140 9.23 -12.13 -1.25
CA MET A 140 9.85 -13.47 -1.19
C MET A 140 11.01 -13.50 -0.20
N GLU A 141 11.75 -12.40 -0.06
CA GLU A 141 12.80 -12.29 0.96
C GLU A 141 12.17 -12.26 2.35
N ASP A 142 11.08 -11.50 2.53
CA ASP A 142 10.33 -11.43 3.79
C ASP A 142 9.92 -12.83 4.28
N MET A 143 9.39 -13.66 3.37
CA MET A 143 8.91 -15.00 3.72
C MET A 143 10.01 -15.95 4.22
N LYS A 144 11.29 -15.69 3.96
CA LYS A 144 12.40 -16.50 4.52
C LYS A 144 12.57 -16.29 6.01
N TYR A 145 12.14 -15.14 6.54
CA TYR A 145 12.40 -14.72 7.92
C TYR A 145 11.14 -14.57 8.75
N LEU A 146 9.99 -14.27 8.12
CA LEU A 146 8.73 -14.05 8.82
C LEU A 146 8.23 -15.31 9.54
N GLY A 147 8.37 -16.50 8.95
CA GLY A 147 7.86 -17.73 9.58
C GLY A 147 6.35 -17.73 9.84
N LEU A 148 5.57 -17.09 8.95
CA LEU A 148 4.11 -17.02 9.09
C LEU A 148 3.45 -18.40 9.04
N THR A 149 2.38 -18.55 9.81
CA THR A 149 1.54 -19.74 9.86
C THR A 149 0.07 -19.35 9.77
N LYS A 150 -0.83 -20.34 9.66
CA LYS A 150 -2.29 -20.12 9.69
C LYS A 150 -2.78 -19.44 10.98
N ASP A 151 -2.03 -19.55 12.08
CA ASP A 151 -2.41 -18.95 13.38
C ASP A 151 -1.83 -17.54 13.54
N SER A 152 -1.01 -17.08 12.58
CA SER A 152 -0.40 -15.76 12.62
C SER A 152 -1.42 -14.65 12.41
N SER A 153 -1.27 -13.60 13.21
CA SER A 153 -1.85 -12.27 12.99
C SER A 153 -0.72 -11.30 12.69
N ILE A 154 -0.72 -10.72 11.49
CA ILE A 154 0.33 -9.81 11.01
C ILE A 154 -0.24 -8.42 10.78
N LEU A 155 0.48 -7.38 11.21
CA LEU A 155 0.26 -6.01 10.77
C LEU A 155 1.26 -5.65 9.67
N CYS A 156 0.79 -5.00 8.60
CA CYS A 156 1.64 -4.44 7.57
C CYS A 156 1.08 -3.13 7.04
N ILE A 157 1.94 -2.26 6.52
CA ILE A 157 1.48 -1.07 5.79
C ILE A 157 0.76 -1.52 4.51
N SER A 158 -0.39 -0.90 4.22
CA SER A 158 -1.22 -1.30 3.07
C SER A 158 -0.46 -1.14 1.77
N SER A 159 0.08 0.08 1.52
CA SER A 159 0.67 0.43 0.22
C SER A 159 -0.28 0.00 -0.91
N ALA A 160 0.22 -0.71 -1.92
CA ALA A 160 -0.61 -1.27 -2.99
C ALA A 160 -1.26 -2.64 -2.66
N GLY A 161 -1.03 -3.19 -1.47
CA GLY A 161 -1.52 -4.51 -1.04
C GLY A 161 -0.69 -5.70 -1.53
N ASP A 162 0.42 -5.46 -2.22
CA ASP A 162 1.21 -6.52 -2.87
C ASP A 162 1.83 -7.50 -1.85
N ASN A 163 2.46 -6.98 -0.80
CA ASN A 163 3.05 -7.80 0.26
C ASN A 163 1.96 -8.57 1.03
N ALA A 164 0.86 -7.90 1.37
CA ALA A 164 -0.27 -8.51 2.06
C ALA A 164 -0.88 -9.68 1.26
N LEU A 165 -1.10 -9.50 -0.04
CA LEU A 165 -1.54 -10.58 -0.94
C LEU A 165 -0.50 -11.70 -1.04
N HIS A 166 0.79 -11.36 -1.03
CA HIS A 166 1.86 -12.35 -1.02
C HIS A 166 1.83 -13.21 0.25
N TYR A 167 1.69 -12.58 1.42
CA TYR A 167 1.60 -13.28 2.71
C TYR A 167 0.36 -14.18 2.77
N ALA A 168 -0.79 -13.71 2.25
CA ALA A 168 -2.00 -14.52 2.10
C ALA A 168 -1.76 -15.76 1.23
N ILE A 169 -1.01 -15.63 0.13
CA ILE A 169 -0.66 -16.75 -0.75
C ILE A 169 0.29 -17.72 -0.06
N ALA A 170 1.37 -17.21 0.53
CA ALA A 170 2.47 -18.02 1.02
C ALA A 170 2.13 -18.79 2.31
N ALA A 171 1.38 -18.16 3.23
CA ALA A 171 1.12 -18.73 4.56
C ALA A 171 -0.36 -18.84 4.94
N GLY A 172 -1.25 -18.09 4.29
CA GLY A 172 -2.66 -18.03 4.68
C GLY A 172 -2.88 -17.69 6.16
N PRO A 173 -2.28 -16.61 6.69
CA PRO A 173 -2.40 -16.25 8.09
C PRO A 173 -3.85 -15.94 8.48
N LYS A 174 -4.18 -16.17 9.75
CA LYS A 174 -5.49 -15.87 10.34
C LYS A 174 -5.92 -14.44 10.05
N ARG A 175 -5.00 -13.49 10.17
CA ARG A 175 -5.25 -12.05 10.02
C ARG A 175 -4.07 -11.30 9.40
N ILE A 176 -4.36 -10.43 8.43
CA ILE A 176 -3.45 -9.45 7.80
C ILE A 176 -3.97 -8.01 7.95
N HIS A 177 -3.58 -7.29 9.01
CA HIS A 177 -3.98 -5.89 9.23
C HIS A 177 -3.19 -4.99 8.30
N CYS A 178 -3.84 -4.47 7.27
CA CYS A 178 -3.25 -3.51 6.34
C CYS A 178 -3.55 -2.10 6.86
N VAL A 179 -2.54 -1.31 7.17
CA VAL A 179 -2.70 0.02 7.77
C VAL A 179 -2.21 1.10 6.81
N ASP A 180 -2.97 2.16 6.62
CA ASP A 180 -2.54 3.32 5.83
C ASP A 180 -3.32 4.57 6.24
N MET A 181 -2.66 5.73 6.32
CA MET A 181 -3.35 7.00 6.52
C MET A 181 -4.02 7.51 5.24
N ASN A 182 -3.51 7.11 4.08
CA ASN A 182 -4.09 7.51 2.80
C ASN A 182 -5.26 6.56 2.45
N PRO A 183 -6.52 7.03 2.46
CA PRO A 183 -7.67 6.20 2.12
C PRO A 183 -7.58 5.60 0.71
N CYS A 184 -6.92 6.30 -0.23
CA CYS A 184 -6.77 5.83 -1.62
C CYS A 184 -5.94 4.55 -1.73
N GLN A 185 -4.98 4.32 -0.82
CA GLN A 185 -4.24 3.07 -0.76
C GLN A 185 -5.17 1.92 -0.37
N GLY A 186 -5.99 2.15 0.65
CA GLY A 186 -7.05 1.22 1.03
C GLY A 186 -8.04 0.92 -0.10
N HIS A 187 -8.45 1.94 -0.87
CA HIS A 187 -9.32 1.76 -2.05
C HIS A 187 -8.67 0.88 -3.13
N LEU A 188 -7.34 0.93 -3.29
CA LEU A 188 -6.59 0.07 -4.21
C LEU A 188 -6.54 -1.37 -3.73
N VAL A 189 -6.26 -1.60 -2.44
CA VAL A 189 -6.29 -2.96 -1.88
C VAL A 189 -7.69 -3.54 -2.01
N GLU A 190 -8.72 -2.77 -1.69
CA GLU A 190 -10.13 -3.18 -1.78
C GLU A 190 -10.53 -3.53 -3.23
N LEU A 191 -10.09 -2.75 -4.22
CA LEU A 191 -10.31 -3.07 -5.64
C LEU A 191 -9.67 -4.40 -6.04
N LYS A 192 -8.44 -4.67 -5.59
CA LYS A 192 -7.76 -5.95 -5.86
C LYS A 192 -8.53 -7.13 -5.23
N LEU A 193 -8.99 -6.99 -3.99
CA LEU A 193 -9.77 -8.03 -3.30
C LEU A 193 -11.12 -8.29 -3.99
N ALA A 194 -11.86 -7.24 -4.36
CA ALA A 194 -13.11 -7.33 -5.11
C ALA A 194 -12.90 -8.03 -6.47
N ALA A 195 -11.83 -7.67 -7.17
CA ALA A 195 -11.48 -8.24 -8.46
C ALA A 195 -11.06 -9.71 -8.37
N LEU A 196 -10.30 -10.09 -7.33
CA LEU A 196 -9.94 -11.50 -7.05
C LEU A 196 -11.17 -12.36 -6.79
N ARG A 197 -12.20 -11.78 -6.16
CA ARG A 197 -13.44 -12.49 -5.83
C ARG A 197 -14.34 -12.75 -7.03
N THR A 198 -14.40 -11.81 -7.97
CA THR A 198 -15.41 -11.82 -9.04
C THR A 198 -14.88 -12.15 -10.40
N LEU A 199 -13.70 -11.64 -10.76
CA LEU A 199 -13.23 -11.65 -12.14
C LEU A 199 -12.60 -12.98 -12.55
N SER A 200 -12.43 -13.17 -13.85
CA SER A 200 -11.54 -14.20 -14.38
C SER A 200 -10.07 -13.80 -14.17
N HIS A 201 -9.17 -14.79 -14.13
CA HIS A 201 -7.72 -14.51 -14.08
C HIS A 201 -7.25 -13.63 -15.24
N ALA A 202 -7.78 -13.85 -16.45
CA ALA A 202 -7.40 -13.05 -17.63
C ALA A 202 -7.79 -11.57 -17.47
N THR A 203 -8.99 -11.29 -16.98
CA THR A 203 -9.46 -9.91 -16.72
C THR A 203 -8.65 -9.26 -15.60
N PHE A 204 -8.42 -10.01 -14.50
CA PHE A 204 -7.61 -9.54 -13.37
C PHE A 204 -6.17 -9.22 -13.80
N PHE A 205 -5.56 -10.08 -14.62
CA PHE A 205 -4.24 -9.85 -15.20
C PHE A 205 -4.26 -8.69 -16.22
N GLY A 206 -5.36 -8.47 -16.94
CA GLY A 206 -5.53 -7.27 -17.76
C GLY A 206 -5.39 -6.00 -16.92
N MET A 207 -6.15 -5.91 -15.83
CA MET A 207 -6.14 -4.77 -14.91
C MET A 207 -4.78 -4.55 -14.27
N PHE A 208 -4.27 -5.55 -13.54
CA PHE A 208 -3.12 -5.37 -12.65
C PHE A 208 -1.83 -6.01 -13.19
N GLY A 209 -1.89 -6.85 -14.21
CA GLY A 209 -0.68 -7.38 -14.88
C GLY A 209 -0.24 -6.45 -16.01
N SER A 210 -1.11 -6.33 -17.02
CA SER A 210 -0.88 -5.47 -18.18
C SER A 210 -1.07 -3.98 -17.87
N GLY A 211 -1.72 -3.66 -16.74
CA GLY A 211 -2.09 -2.29 -16.39
C GLY A 211 -3.22 -1.74 -17.26
N LYS A 212 -3.85 -2.53 -18.13
CA LYS A 212 -4.74 -2.03 -19.17
C LYS A 212 -5.98 -2.90 -19.33
N LEU A 213 -7.14 -2.26 -19.28
CA LEU A 213 -8.42 -2.90 -19.47
C LEU A 213 -9.35 -1.92 -20.20
N SER A 214 -10.02 -2.39 -21.26
CA SER A 214 -11.12 -1.67 -21.88
C SER A 214 -12.36 -1.78 -21.02
N ASP A 215 -13.14 -0.70 -20.93
CA ASP A 215 -14.46 -0.69 -20.28
C ASP A 215 -14.41 -1.05 -18.78
N PHE A 216 -13.42 -0.51 -18.06
CA PHE A 216 -13.35 -0.63 -16.60
C PHE A 216 -14.61 -0.06 -15.92
N GLU A 217 -15.23 0.95 -16.53
CA GLU A 217 -16.48 1.56 -16.05
C GLU A 217 -17.61 0.53 -15.92
N ALA A 218 -17.90 -0.22 -16.98
CA ALA A 218 -18.94 -1.25 -16.94
C ALA A 218 -18.60 -2.37 -15.96
N LEU A 219 -17.33 -2.78 -15.90
CA LEU A 219 -16.87 -3.79 -14.95
C LEU A 219 -17.04 -3.33 -13.49
N LEU A 220 -16.72 -2.07 -13.22
CA LEU A 220 -16.84 -1.46 -11.92
C LEU A 220 -18.30 -1.43 -11.45
N ASP A 221 -19.23 -1.07 -12.33
CA ASP A 221 -20.66 -1.01 -11.99
C ASP A 221 -21.31 -2.37 -11.84
N ASN A 222 -21.02 -3.29 -12.75
CA ASN A 222 -21.77 -4.54 -12.86
C ASN A 222 -21.19 -5.67 -12.01
N ASP A 223 -19.86 -5.75 -11.88
CA ASP A 223 -19.18 -6.89 -11.26
C ASP A 223 -18.54 -6.53 -9.91
N LEU A 224 -17.88 -5.35 -9.81
CA LEU A 224 -17.08 -4.99 -8.64
C LEU A 224 -17.88 -4.27 -7.54
N SER A 225 -18.88 -3.46 -7.91
CA SER A 225 -19.66 -2.64 -6.97
C SER A 225 -20.23 -3.37 -5.74
N PRO A 226 -20.67 -4.65 -5.80
CA PRO A 226 -21.20 -5.34 -4.61
C PRO A 226 -20.14 -5.64 -3.53
N TRP A 227 -18.86 -5.56 -3.89
CA TRP A 227 -17.71 -5.94 -3.06
C TRP A 227 -16.85 -4.74 -2.66
N LEU A 228 -17.27 -3.53 -3.02
CA LEU A 228 -16.58 -2.30 -2.69
C LEU A 228 -17.38 -1.52 -1.65
N SER A 229 -16.67 -0.90 -0.72
CA SER A 229 -17.20 0.17 0.11
C SER A 229 -17.66 1.34 -0.75
N SER A 230 -18.64 2.11 -0.25
CA SER A 230 -19.13 3.29 -0.96
C SER A 230 -18.01 4.28 -1.28
N ALA A 231 -17.05 4.46 -0.36
CA ALA A 231 -15.91 5.35 -0.57
C ALA A 231 -14.99 4.85 -1.69
N ALA A 232 -14.64 3.56 -1.69
CA ALA A 232 -13.81 2.99 -2.75
C ALA A 232 -14.51 3.05 -4.11
N TYR A 233 -15.80 2.73 -4.16
CA TYR A 233 -16.56 2.82 -5.40
C TYR A 233 -16.58 4.24 -5.96
N GLN A 234 -16.92 5.25 -5.15
CA GLN A 234 -16.91 6.65 -5.58
C GLN A 234 -15.53 7.08 -6.08
N PHE A 235 -14.46 6.70 -5.38
CA PHE A 235 -13.09 6.96 -5.82
C PHE A 235 -12.82 6.35 -7.20
N TRP A 236 -13.15 5.07 -7.42
CA TRP A 236 -12.89 4.40 -8.68
C TRP A 236 -13.76 4.88 -9.83
N ARG A 237 -14.96 5.40 -9.54
CA ARG A 237 -15.85 6.02 -10.54
C ARG A 237 -15.31 7.34 -11.04
N GLN A 238 -14.81 8.19 -10.14
CA GLN A 238 -14.07 9.39 -10.52
C GLN A 238 -12.79 9.06 -11.29
N ASN A 239 -12.25 7.86 -11.08
CA ASN A 239 -11.03 7.35 -11.71
C ASN A 239 -11.30 6.24 -12.75
N GLN A 240 -12.46 6.23 -13.41
CA GLN A 240 -12.86 5.13 -14.32
C GLN A 240 -11.93 4.94 -15.53
N CYS A 241 -11.15 5.97 -15.89
CA CYS A 241 -10.12 5.88 -16.92
C CYS A 241 -8.80 5.26 -16.41
N ALA A 242 -8.74 4.76 -15.17
CA ALA A 242 -7.54 4.25 -14.50
C ALA A 242 -6.72 3.31 -15.40
N PHE A 243 -7.40 2.47 -16.17
CA PHE A 243 -6.81 1.41 -16.99
C PHE A 243 -6.75 1.70 -18.50
N ASP A 244 -7.05 2.92 -18.97
CA ASP A 244 -7.10 3.21 -20.42
C ASP A 244 -5.71 3.17 -21.10
N LYS A 245 -4.69 3.73 -20.43
CA LYS A 245 -3.32 3.84 -20.96
C LYS A 245 -2.40 2.82 -20.31
N SER A 246 -2.17 2.97 -19.01
CA SER A 246 -1.64 1.96 -18.11
C SER A 246 -1.88 2.42 -16.68
N PHE A 247 -2.31 1.51 -15.82
CA PHE A 247 -2.54 1.71 -14.39
C PHE A 247 -1.29 2.26 -13.69
N TYR A 248 -0.13 1.76 -14.10
CA TYR A 248 1.18 2.19 -13.62
C TYR A 248 1.63 3.54 -14.17
N ARG A 249 0.78 4.23 -14.95
CA ARG A 249 0.97 5.64 -15.30
C ARG A 249 0.27 6.64 -14.39
N ARG A 250 -0.29 6.16 -13.29
CA ARG A 250 -1.09 6.94 -12.34
C ARG A 250 -0.52 6.77 -10.93
N GLY A 251 -0.86 7.70 -10.05
CA GLY A 251 -0.26 7.85 -8.73
C GLY A 251 0.96 8.77 -8.74
N GLN A 252 1.58 8.95 -7.57
CA GLN A 252 2.78 9.79 -7.42
C GLN A 252 4.05 9.09 -7.94
N VAL A 253 4.00 7.78 -8.21
CA VAL A 253 5.09 7.06 -8.88
C VAL A 253 4.99 7.25 -10.40
N LEU A 254 5.34 8.45 -10.88
CA LEU A 254 5.54 8.75 -12.31
C LEU A 254 6.86 8.17 -12.85
N MET A 255 7.47 7.25 -12.11
CA MET A 255 8.83 6.79 -12.35
C MET A 255 8.98 6.11 -13.72
N HIS A 256 7.99 5.37 -14.23
CA HIS A 256 8.06 4.82 -15.58
C HIS A 256 8.01 5.91 -16.67
N LEU A 257 7.24 7.00 -16.48
CA LEU A 257 7.21 8.12 -17.44
C LEU A 257 8.56 8.81 -17.43
N GLY A 258 9.05 9.21 -16.25
CA GLY A 258 10.34 9.87 -16.09
C GLY A 258 11.48 9.02 -16.65
N LEU A 259 11.52 7.74 -16.30
CA LEU A 259 12.53 6.80 -16.78
C LEU A 259 12.45 6.61 -18.29
N LYS A 260 11.25 6.44 -18.86
CA LYS A 260 11.08 6.37 -20.31
C LYS A 260 11.60 7.62 -21.01
N TRP A 261 11.31 8.81 -20.49
CA TRP A 261 11.83 10.06 -21.04
C TRP A 261 13.37 10.09 -21.03
N VAL A 262 13.98 9.76 -19.89
CA VAL A 262 15.44 9.73 -19.72
C VAL A 262 16.08 8.72 -20.66
N LEU A 263 15.55 7.50 -20.75
CA LEU A 263 16.05 6.46 -21.64
C LEU A 263 15.87 6.81 -23.12
N THR A 264 14.80 7.54 -23.47
CA THR A 264 14.58 8.02 -24.84
C THR A 264 15.61 9.08 -25.21
N LEU A 265 15.83 10.08 -24.34
CA LEU A 265 16.84 11.12 -24.55
C LEU A 265 18.27 10.57 -24.56
N GLY A 266 18.54 9.55 -23.75
CA GLY A 266 19.82 8.84 -23.74
C GLY A 266 20.01 7.85 -24.89
N GLY A 267 18.99 7.64 -25.76
CA GLY A 267 19.08 6.71 -26.89
C GLY A 267 19.14 5.23 -26.52
N VAL A 268 18.77 4.86 -25.29
CA VAL A 268 18.92 3.50 -24.73
C VAL A 268 17.58 2.83 -24.36
N LEU A 269 16.45 3.38 -24.84
CA LEU A 269 15.12 2.81 -24.58
C LEU A 269 14.97 1.39 -25.12
N GLU A 270 15.50 1.10 -26.31
CA GLU A 270 15.44 -0.25 -26.88
C GLU A 270 16.38 -1.21 -26.15
N ASP A 271 17.54 -0.75 -25.67
CA ASP A 271 18.42 -1.53 -24.81
C ASP A 271 17.73 -1.88 -23.48
N ALA A 272 17.00 -0.94 -22.90
CA ALA A 272 16.23 -1.16 -21.67
C ALA A 272 15.15 -2.24 -21.86
N LYS A 273 14.41 -2.17 -22.98
CA LYS A 273 13.45 -3.23 -23.34
C LYS A 273 14.14 -4.56 -23.59
N ARG A 274 15.31 -4.54 -24.25
CA ARG A 274 16.11 -5.74 -24.50
C ARG A 274 16.55 -6.37 -23.18
N MET A 275 17.04 -5.60 -22.21
CA MET A 275 17.42 -6.06 -20.87
C MET A 275 16.28 -6.80 -20.17
N CYS A 276 15.02 -6.36 -20.34
CA CYS A 276 13.85 -7.04 -19.79
C CYS A 276 13.50 -8.39 -20.47
N ASN A 277 14.16 -8.76 -21.57
CA ASN A 277 13.80 -9.92 -22.40
C ASN A 277 14.93 -10.94 -22.61
N VAL A 278 16.14 -10.67 -22.13
CA VAL A 278 17.28 -11.60 -22.24
C VAL A 278 17.13 -12.81 -21.31
N ASP A 279 17.79 -13.91 -21.66
CA ASP A 279 17.69 -15.21 -20.97
C ASP A 279 18.84 -15.49 -20.00
N THR A 280 19.88 -14.64 -19.97
CA THR A 280 21.07 -14.87 -19.13
C THR A 280 21.43 -13.62 -18.32
N ILE A 281 21.93 -13.85 -17.11
CA ILE A 281 22.36 -12.79 -16.20
C ILE A 281 23.54 -12.02 -16.79
N GLU A 282 24.46 -12.73 -17.45
CA GLU A 282 25.65 -12.14 -18.06
C GLU A 282 25.28 -11.12 -19.13
N GLU A 283 24.27 -11.41 -19.95
CA GLU A 283 23.80 -10.47 -20.96
C GLU A 283 23.05 -9.29 -20.33
N GLN A 284 22.24 -9.55 -19.31
CA GLN A 284 21.49 -8.52 -18.59
C GLN A 284 22.45 -7.52 -17.93
N ASP A 285 23.46 -8.02 -17.22
CA ASP A 285 24.50 -7.22 -16.56
C ASP A 285 25.37 -6.48 -17.59
N ARG A 286 25.67 -7.09 -18.73
CA ARG A 286 26.36 -6.40 -19.84
C ARG A 286 25.55 -5.21 -20.35
N ILE A 287 24.26 -5.39 -20.63
CA ILE A 287 23.38 -4.30 -21.08
C ILE A 287 23.29 -3.20 -20.01
N TRP A 288 23.17 -3.57 -18.74
CA TRP A 288 23.19 -2.61 -17.64
C TRP A 288 24.48 -1.77 -17.66
N ARG A 289 25.65 -2.42 -17.59
CA ARG A 289 26.94 -1.74 -17.47
C ARG A 289 27.30 -0.89 -18.70
N GLU A 290 27.05 -1.41 -19.90
CA GLU A 290 27.48 -0.78 -21.15
C GLU A 290 26.48 0.26 -21.69
N LYS A 291 25.18 0.12 -21.39
CA LYS A 291 24.12 0.94 -22.02
C LYS A 291 23.35 1.78 -21.01
N LEU A 292 22.73 1.14 -20.00
CA LEU A 292 21.79 1.84 -19.11
C LEU A 292 22.50 2.64 -18.01
N ARG A 293 23.47 2.03 -17.35
CA ARG A 293 24.22 2.62 -16.23
C ARG A 293 24.84 3.98 -16.58
N PRO A 294 25.52 4.17 -17.74
CA PRO A 294 26.10 5.47 -18.09
C PRO A 294 25.07 6.60 -18.24
N VAL A 295 23.81 6.27 -18.58
CA VAL A 295 22.72 7.23 -18.71
C VAL A 295 22.08 7.49 -17.35
N LEU A 296 21.68 6.42 -16.65
CA LEU A 296 20.92 6.47 -15.39
C LEU A 296 21.74 6.86 -14.17
N LEU A 297 23.07 6.73 -14.22
CA LEU A 297 23.98 7.21 -13.17
C LEU A 297 24.90 8.32 -13.69
N SER A 298 24.53 9.01 -14.78
CA SER A 298 25.28 10.17 -15.23
C SER A 298 25.24 11.28 -14.17
N ASN A 299 26.35 12.01 -14.01
CA ASN A 299 26.43 13.13 -13.05
C ASN A 299 25.33 14.17 -13.26
N TRP A 300 24.93 14.40 -14.52
CA TRP A 300 23.83 15.30 -14.85
C TRP A 300 22.48 14.76 -14.37
N PHE A 301 22.21 13.47 -14.58
CA PHE A 301 20.98 12.84 -14.10
C PHE A 301 20.89 12.86 -12.57
N VAL A 302 21.96 12.43 -11.88
CA VAL A 302 21.99 12.45 -10.41
C VAL A 302 21.72 13.85 -9.88
N LYS A 303 22.37 14.88 -10.44
CA LYS A 303 22.21 16.26 -10.00
C LYS A 303 20.80 16.83 -10.26
N LEU A 304 20.18 16.50 -11.38
CA LEU A 304 18.84 17.04 -11.70
C LEU A 304 17.70 16.28 -11.04
N VAL A 305 17.88 14.99 -10.80
CA VAL A 305 16.80 14.07 -10.43
C VAL A 305 16.94 13.65 -8.97
N LEU A 306 18.09 13.14 -8.57
CA LEU A 306 18.31 12.60 -7.23
C LEU A 306 18.69 13.67 -6.20
N ASP A 307 19.39 14.72 -6.62
CA ASP A 307 19.74 15.84 -5.73
C ASP A 307 18.61 16.86 -5.57
N ASN A 308 17.52 16.75 -6.34
CA ASN A 308 16.38 17.65 -6.28
C ASN A 308 15.30 17.12 -5.32
N PRO A 309 15.12 17.72 -4.13
CA PRO A 309 14.14 17.22 -3.15
C PRO A 309 12.70 17.30 -3.64
N ALA A 310 12.36 18.28 -4.47
CA ALA A 310 11.03 18.39 -5.06
C ALA A 310 10.76 17.26 -6.05
N PHE A 311 11.78 16.81 -6.79
CA PHE A 311 11.65 15.64 -7.66
C PHE A 311 11.49 14.36 -6.83
N LEU A 312 12.33 14.15 -5.81
CA LEU A 312 12.26 12.98 -4.94
C LEU A 312 10.88 12.82 -4.28
N TRP A 313 10.29 13.90 -3.78
CA TRP A 313 8.94 13.86 -3.24
C TRP A 313 7.90 13.59 -4.34
N ASN A 314 7.87 14.40 -5.40
CA ASN A 314 6.80 14.32 -6.41
C ASN A 314 6.85 13.06 -7.29
N ALA A 315 8.01 12.44 -7.46
CA ALA A 315 8.20 11.28 -8.35
C ALA A 315 8.41 9.96 -7.60
N LEU A 316 9.01 10.00 -6.39
CA LEU A 316 9.36 8.81 -5.62
C LEU A 316 8.70 8.76 -4.23
N GLY A 317 8.04 9.82 -3.79
CA GLY A 317 7.39 9.87 -2.47
C GLY A 317 8.36 9.88 -1.29
N VAL A 318 9.63 10.25 -1.51
CA VAL A 318 10.70 10.19 -0.50
C VAL A 318 10.72 11.47 0.36
N PRO A 319 10.49 11.39 1.68
CA PRO A 319 10.56 12.55 2.57
C PRO A 319 11.99 13.05 2.79
N LEU A 320 12.11 14.30 3.27
CA LEU A 320 13.40 14.92 3.60
C LEU A 320 14.16 14.20 4.73
N ALA A 321 13.45 13.63 5.71
CA ALA A 321 14.07 12.84 6.79
C ALA A 321 14.75 11.58 6.23
N GLN A 322 14.04 10.82 5.40
CA GLN A 322 14.58 9.64 4.72
C GLN A 322 15.74 9.99 3.80
N ARG A 323 15.66 11.12 3.10
CA ARG A 323 16.77 11.63 2.29
C ARG A 323 18.02 11.90 3.14
N ARG A 324 17.85 12.54 4.30
CA ARG A 324 18.95 12.80 5.24
C ARG A 324 19.54 11.50 5.78
N ALA A 325 18.72 10.47 6.02
CA ALA A 325 19.17 9.18 6.53
C ALA A 325 20.26 8.56 5.65
N PHE A 326 20.07 8.49 4.33
CA PHE A 326 21.11 7.97 3.44
C PHE A 326 22.23 8.97 3.15
N LEU A 327 21.94 10.29 3.13
CA LEU A 327 22.97 11.32 2.92
C LEU A 327 23.97 11.42 4.07
N ASN A 328 23.60 10.99 5.27
CA ASN A 328 24.52 10.90 6.40
C ASN A 328 25.54 9.76 6.23
N GLU A 329 25.29 8.81 5.32
CA GLU A 329 26.13 7.64 5.10
C GLU A 329 26.89 7.66 3.77
N GLY A 330 26.63 8.65 2.91
CA GLY A 330 27.24 8.79 1.58
C GLY A 330 26.52 9.83 0.72
N SER A 331 26.80 9.82 -0.57
CA SER A 331 26.16 10.72 -1.56
C SER A 331 24.93 10.08 -2.22
N CYS A 332 24.06 10.91 -2.84
CA CYS A 332 22.97 10.42 -3.69
C CYS A 332 23.47 9.49 -4.82
N TYR A 333 24.64 9.79 -5.39
CA TYR A 333 25.26 8.94 -6.41
C TYR A 333 25.62 7.57 -5.83
N GLU A 334 26.28 7.52 -4.66
CA GLU A 334 26.65 6.25 -4.02
C GLU A 334 25.42 5.43 -3.64
N PHE A 335 24.38 6.07 -3.09
CA PHE A 335 23.12 5.38 -2.79
C PHE A 335 22.50 4.77 -4.05
N ALA A 336 22.38 5.54 -5.14
CA ALA A 336 21.82 5.05 -6.39
C ALA A 336 22.69 3.98 -7.07
N ARG A 337 24.02 4.16 -7.07
CA ARG A 337 24.99 3.17 -7.55
C ARG A 337 24.81 1.85 -6.78
N ASP A 338 24.81 1.92 -5.46
CA ASP A 338 24.76 0.73 -4.61
C ASP A 338 23.39 0.06 -4.63
N THR A 339 22.33 0.81 -4.94
CA THR A 339 20.97 0.30 -5.15
C THR A 339 20.87 -0.45 -6.47
N LEU A 340 21.35 0.13 -7.57
CA LEU A 340 21.07 -0.35 -8.94
C LEU A 340 22.14 -1.29 -9.51
N ASP A 341 23.43 -1.05 -9.23
CA ASP A 341 24.53 -1.84 -9.82
C ASP A 341 24.43 -3.36 -9.57
N PRO A 342 24.03 -3.86 -8.39
CA PRO A 342 23.94 -5.30 -8.18
C PRO A 342 22.66 -5.93 -8.76
N ILE A 343 21.64 -5.14 -9.14
CA ILE A 343 20.34 -5.69 -9.57
C ILE A 343 20.48 -6.51 -10.85
N ALA A 344 21.21 -5.99 -11.83
CA ALA A 344 21.35 -6.63 -13.13
C ALA A 344 22.06 -7.98 -13.04
N SER A 345 22.91 -8.18 -12.03
CA SER A 345 23.62 -9.44 -11.76
C SER A 345 22.92 -10.35 -10.74
N THR A 346 21.92 -9.85 -9.99
CA THR A 346 21.27 -10.60 -8.90
C THR A 346 20.17 -11.54 -9.41
N ALA A 347 19.30 -11.06 -10.31
CA ALA A 347 18.17 -11.84 -10.81
C ALA A 347 17.70 -11.36 -12.19
N LEU A 348 17.21 -12.29 -13.01
CA LEU A 348 16.66 -11.97 -14.33
C LEU A 348 15.36 -11.18 -14.19
N LEU A 349 15.31 -9.99 -14.79
CA LEU A 349 14.10 -9.18 -14.91
C LEU A 349 12.99 -9.96 -15.63
N LYS A 350 13.36 -10.75 -16.64
CA LYS A 350 12.44 -11.57 -17.45
C LYS A 350 11.67 -12.62 -16.63
N THR A 351 12.26 -13.13 -15.55
CA THR A 351 11.76 -14.30 -14.81
C THR A 351 11.76 -14.07 -13.30
N GLY A 352 11.03 -13.05 -12.85
CA GLY A 352 10.64 -12.91 -11.44
C GLY A 352 11.20 -11.68 -10.71
N ALA A 353 12.21 -10.99 -11.23
CA ALA A 353 12.63 -9.67 -10.70
C ALA A 353 11.78 -8.54 -11.32
N TYR A 354 10.50 -8.50 -10.94
CA TYR A 354 9.48 -7.74 -11.65
C TYR A 354 9.46 -6.24 -11.33
N HIS A 355 10.05 -5.77 -10.23
CA HIS A 355 9.94 -4.37 -9.77
C HIS A 355 10.54 -3.41 -10.79
N TYR A 356 11.82 -3.58 -11.15
CA TYR A 356 12.45 -2.74 -12.18
C TYR A 356 11.91 -3.02 -13.58
N LEU A 357 11.51 -4.26 -13.88
CA LEU A 357 10.83 -4.58 -15.14
C LEU A 357 9.55 -3.74 -15.32
N LEU A 358 8.73 -3.62 -14.27
CA LEU A 358 7.53 -2.81 -14.27
C LEU A 358 7.84 -1.36 -14.61
N CYS A 359 8.94 -0.84 -14.07
CA CYS A 359 9.35 0.54 -14.25
C CYS A 359 9.84 0.82 -15.67
N LEU A 360 10.53 -0.15 -16.28
CA LEU A 360 11.05 -0.06 -17.64
C LEU A 360 9.95 -0.27 -18.69
N LEU A 361 9.00 -1.17 -18.45
CA LEU A 361 7.96 -1.54 -19.43
C LEU A 361 6.60 -0.85 -19.19
N GLY A 362 6.33 -0.36 -17.98
CA GLY A 362 5.03 0.17 -17.54
C GLY A 362 3.94 -0.89 -17.39
N ARG A 363 4.32 -2.17 -17.31
CA ARG A 363 3.46 -3.35 -17.12
C ARG A 363 4.29 -4.54 -16.64
N TYR A 364 3.64 -5.51 -16.01
CA TYR A 364 4.22 -6.84 -15.76
C TYR A 364 4.12 -7.75 -16.98
N THR A 365 4.84 -8.87 -16.94
CA THR A 365 4.68 -9.98 -17.89
C THR A 365 4.18 -11.23 -17.16
N PRO A 366 3.57 -12.21 -17.86
CA PRO A 366 3.17 -13.46 -17.22
C PRO A 366 4.32 -14.22 -16.55
N SER A 367 5.55 -14.06 -17.05
CA SER A 367 6.76 -14.67 -16.49
C SER A 367 7.43 -13.87 -15.37
N SER A 368 7.08 -12.59 -15.22
CA SER A 368 7.67 -11.68 -14.22
C SER A 368 6.60 -10.75 -13.68
N CYS A 369 5.92 -11.23 -12.65
CA CYS A 369 4.87 -10.51 -11.93
C CYS A 369 4.81 -10.96 -10.47
N PRO A 370 4.22 -10.14 -9.57
CA PRO A 370 3.84 -10.54 -8.23
C PRO A 370 3.04 -11.86 -8.19
N ALA A 371 3.21 -12.63 -7.12
CA ALA A 371 2.55 -13.94 -6.96
C ALA A 371 1.03 -13.88 -7.19
N TYR A 372 0.35 -12.83 -6.73
CA TYR A 372 -1.09 -12.67 -6.88
C TYR A 372 -1.57 -12.49 -8.34
N LEU A 373 -0.67 -12.19 -9.28
CA LEU A 373 -0.95 -12.11 -10.71
C LEU A 373 -0.70 -13.43 -11.44
N THR A 374 0.10 -14.32 -10.87
CA THR A 374 0.30 -15.66 -11.43
C THR A 374 -1.01 -16.44 -11.39
N ARG A 375 -1.17 -17.41 -12.30
CA ARG A 375 -2.35 -18.27 -12.30
C ARG A 375 -2.48 -19.04 -10.99
N GLU A 376 -1.38 -19.58 -10.49
CA GLU A 376 -1.32 -20.33 -9.24
C GLU A 376 -1.70 -19.46 -8.03
N GLY A 377 -1.11 -18.28 -7.89
CA GLY A 377 -1.43 -17.37 -6.78
C GLY A 377 -2.88 -16.87 -6.82
N PHE A 378 -3.39 -16.56 -8.02
CA PHE A 378 -4.80 -16.22 -8.22
C PHE A 378 -5.73 -17.35 -7.77
N ASP A 379 -5.49 -18.58 -8.21
CA ASP A 379 -6.30 -19.73 -7.83
C ASP A 379 -6.18 -20.02 -6.32
N ASN A 380 -4.97 -19.89 -5.74
CA ASN A 380 -4.72 -20.07 -4.31
C ASN A 380 -5.53 -19.09 -3.44
N LEU A 381 -5.66 -17.82 -3.84
CA LEU A 381 -6.46 -16.82 -3.11
C LEU A 381 -7.97 -17.11 -3.15
N ARG A 382 -8.45 -17.89 -4.13
CA ARG A 382 -9.87 -18.22 -4.31
C ARG A 382 -10.27 -19.58 -3.72
N LYS A 383 -9.30 -20.39 -3.30
CA LYS A 383 -9.56 -21.70 -2.66
C LYS A 383 -10.45 -21.55 -1.43
N ASN A 384 -11.12 -22.65 -1.07
CA ASN A 384 -11.99 -22.76 0.11
C ASN A 384 -13.02 -21.62 0.22
N ASN A 385 -13.69 -21.29 -0.88
CA ASN A 385 -14.65 -20.20 -0.93
C ASN A 385 -14.06 -18.85 -0.47
N PHE A 386 -12.89 -18.51 -1.03
CA PHE A 386 -12.21 -17.23 -0.78
C PHE A 386 -11.75 -17.02 0.69
N GLU A 387 -11.54 -18.10 1.45
CA GLU A 387 -11.12 -18.05 2.87
C GLU A 387 -9.94 -17.09 3.11
N ARG A 388 -8.96 -17.07 2.20
CA ARG A 388 -7.77 -16.20 2.30
C ARG A 388 -8.07 -14.72 2.09
N LEU A 389 -9.15 -14.37 1.37
CA LEU A 389 -9.56 -12.97 1.24
C LEU A 389 -10.24 -12.49 2.53
N GLU A 390 -10.96 -13.37 3.23
CA GLU A 390 -11.63 -13.04 4.50
C GLU A 390 -10.63 -12.69 5.62
N SER A 391 -9.37 -13.10 5.47
CA SER A 391 -8.30 -12.76 6.40
C SER A 391 -7.75 -11.35 6.23
N PHE A 392 -8.37 -10.42 5.48
CA PHE A 392 -7.95 -9.00 5.26
C PHE A 392 -8.78 -7.98 6.07
N ARG A 393 -8.14 -6.93 6.61
CA ARG A 393 -8.72 -5.85 7.44
C ARG A 393 -7.91 -4.61 7.12
N LEU A 394 -8.56 -3.66 6.47
CA LEU A 394 -7.96 -2.44 5.94
C LEU A 394 -8.31 -1.30 6.90
N HIS A 395 -7.30 -0.78 7.59
CA HIS A 395 -7.40 0.35 8.50
C HIS A 395 -7.05 1.64 7.75
N THR A 396 -7.86 2.69 7.92
CA THR A 396 -7.56 4.03 7.40
C THR A 396 -7.21 4.94 8.57
N GLU A 397 -5.97 4.86 9.03
CA GLU A 397 -5.50 5.46 10.27
C GLU A 397 -3.96 5.36 10.35
N SER A 398 -3.35 6.13 11.25
CA SER A 398 -1.93 5.99 11.61
C SER A 398 -1.65 4.63 12.28
N ILE A 399 -0.42 4.12 12.10
CA ILE A 399 0.03 2.87 12.72
C ILE A 399 -0.16 2.92 14.24
N THR A 400 0.32 3.97 14.89
CA THR A 400 0.21 4.16 16.34
C THR A 400 -1.23 4.07 16.84
N ASN A 401 -2.19 4.72 16.18
CA ASN A 401 -3.59 4.67 16.60
C ASN A 401 -4.22 3.29 16.38
N VAL A 402 -3.89 2.60 15.30
CA VAL A 402 -4.30 1.20 15.11
C VAL A 402 -3.75 0.31 16.22
N LEU A 403 -2.47 0.44 16.54
CA LEU A 403 -1.84 -0.33 17.62
C LEU A 403 -2.50 -0.04 18.97
N ARG A 404 -2.79 1.23 19.30
CA ARG A 404 -3.52 1.63 20.51
C ARG A 404 -4.88 0.95 20.64
N GLY A 405 -5.59 0.78 19.52
CA GLY A 405 -6.86 0.06 19.46
C GLY A 405 -6.70 -1.45 19.69
N MET A 406 -5.55 -2.05 19.39
CA MET A 406 -5.34 -3.49 19.54
C MET A 406 -5.12 -3.91 21.00
N GLN A 407 -5.55 -5.12 21.32
CA GLN A 407 -5.35 -5.76 22.62
C GLN A 407 -3.88 -6.21 22.79
N PRO A 408 -3.36 -6.27 24.03
CA PRO A 408 -2.04 -6.83 24.28
C PRO A 408 -1.93 -8.27 23.77
N GLY A 409 -0.85 -8.59 23.05
CA GLY A 409 -0.62 -9.93 22.50
C GLY A 409 -1.53 -10.33 21.31
N GLN A 410 -2.20 -9.37 20.67
CA GLN A 410 -3.05 -9.64 19.50
C GLN A 410 -2.26 -9.91 18.22
N LEU A 411 -1.01 -9.44 18.14
CA LEU A 411 -0.15 -9.63 16.96
C LEU A 411 0.96 -10.66 17.22
N THR A 412 1.30 -11.36 16.14
CA THR A 412 2.45 -12.28 16.09
C THR A 412 3.59 -11.71 15.23
N HIS A 413 3.26 -10.81 14.30
CA HIS A 413 4.20 -10.24 13.35
C HIS A 413 3.81 -8.80 13.03
N ALA A 414 4.79 -7.96 12.74
CA ALA A 414 4.59 -6.64 12.16
C ALA A 414 5.62 -6.40 11.04
N VAL A 415 5.19 -5.78 9.94
CA VAL A 415 6.06 -5.32 8.84
C VAL A 415 5.75 -3.84 8.62
N ILE A 416 6.64 -2.98 9.12
CA ILE A 416 6.42 -1.54 9.13
C ILE A 416 7.17 -0.81 8.00
N MET A 417 7.71 -1.55 7.04
CA MET A 417 8.44 -1.03 5.88
C MET A 417 9.53 -0.01 6.30
N ASP A 418 9.72 1.05 5.52
CA ASP A 418 10.65 2.16 5.76
C ASP A 418 10.01 3.38 6.41
N HIS A 419 8.79 3.27 6.93
CA HIS A 419 8.06 4.46 7.37
C HIS A 419 8.74 5.20 8.53
N LEU A 420 9.55 4.51 9.36
CA LEU A 420 10.32 5.15 10.42
C LEU A 420 11.43 6.08 9.90
N ASP A 421 11.85 5.92 8.63
CA ASP A 421 12.76 6.87 7.99
C ASP A 421 12.12 8.25 7.77
N TRP A 422 10.79 8.36 7.92
CA TRP A 422 10.07 9.60 7.73
C TRP A 422 10.18 10.53 8.94
N PHE A 423 10.70 10.03 10.06
CA PHE A 423 10.86 10.77 11.31
C PHE A 423 12.29 11.26 11.51
N ASP A 424 12.39 12.43 12.15
CA ASP A 424 13.65 12.98 12.60
C ASP A 424 14.21 12.19 13.81
N PRO A 425 15.54 12.03 13.94
CA PRO A 425 16.15 11.44 15.12
C PRO A 425 15.66 12.08 16.42
N GLY A 426 15.20 11.24 17.35
CA GLY A 426 14.65 11.69 18.64
C GLY A 426 13.16 12.07 18.62
N ALA A 427 12.45 11.83 17.52
CA ALA A 427 10.99 11.97 17.47
C ALA A 427 10.30 11.08 18.52
N THR A 428 9.47 11.68 19.36
CA THR A 428 8.72 11.01 20.43
C THR A 428 7.71 10.01 19.88
N GLU A 429 7.20 10.25 18.69
CA GLU A 429 6.25 9.40 17.98
C GLU A 429 6.80 8.01 17.70
N VAL A 430 8.11 7.90 17.43
CA VAL A 430 8.78 6.61 17.21
C VAL A 430 8.90 5.83 18.52
N GLU A 431 9.20 6.51 19.65
CA GLU A 431 9.20 5.87 20.97
C GLU A 431 7.80 5.36 21.33
N GLU A 432 6.76 6.16 21.09
CA GLU A 432 5.36 5.75 21.31
C GLU A 432 4.96 4.56 20.44
N GLU A 433 5.27 4.58 19.14
CA GLU A 433 4.94 3.49 18.24
C GLU A 433 5.65 2.19 18.64
N VAL A 434 6.93 2.24 18.98
CA VAL A 434 7.70 1.06 19.40
C VAL A 434 7.19 0.51 20.74
N ALA A 435 6.79 1.38 21.67
CA ALA A 435 6.15 0.96 22.92
C ALA A 435 4.81 0.25 22.68
N GLU A 436 3.98 0.78 21.76
CA GLU A 436 2.71 0.15 21.38
C GLU A 436 2.93 -1.17 20.63
N LEU A 437 3.90 -1.25 19.72
CA LEU A 437 4.32 -2.50 19.07
C LEU A 437 4.70 -3.55 20.10
N LYS A 438 5.51 -3.19 21.11
CA LYS A 438 5.86 -4.10 22.20
C LYS A 438 4.61 -4.60 22.92
N ARG A 439 3.66 -3.72 23.24
CA ARG A 439 2.44 -4.07 23.98
C ARG A 439 1.60 -5.10 23.21
N VAL A 440 1.42 -4.91 21.92
CA VAL A 440 0.48 -5.71 21.11
C VAL A 440 1.09 -6.98 20.51
N LEU A 441 2.41 -7.03 20.31
CA LEU A 441 3.10 -8.25 19.85
C LEU A 441 3.22 -9.27 20.98
N LEU A 442 3.00 -10.57 20.76
CA LEU A 442 3.29 -11.59 21.79
C LEU A 442 4.81 -11.65 22.10
N PRO A 443 5.24 -12.05 23.32
CA PRO A 443 6.64 -12.39 23.57
C PRO A 443 7.20 -13.37 22.52
N GLY A 444 8.41 -13.12 22.01
CA GLY A 444 9.03 -13.89 20.92
C GLY A 444 8.52 -13.55 19.50
N SER A 445 7.49 -12.70 19.38
CA SER A 445 7.00 -12.19 18.10
C SER A 445 7.95 -11.18 17.50
N THR A 446 7.79 -10.92 16.20
CA THR A 446 8.79 -10.21 15.41
C THR A 446 8.22 -9.00 14.69
N VAL A 447 9.03 -7.96 14.60
CA VAL A 447 8.78 -6.76 13.79
C VAL A 447 9.90 -6.62 12.78
N PHE A 448 9.53 -6.33 11.54
CA PHE A 448 10.43 -6.19 10.41
C PHE A 448 10.30 -4.79 9.80
N TRP A 449 11.43 -4.22 9.45
CA TRP A 449 11.49 -2.92 8.77
C TRP A 449 12.69 -2.86 7.83
N ARG A 450 12.61 -1.99 6.84
CA ARG A 450 13.72 -1.66 5.96
C ARG A 450 14.09 -0.20 6.14
N SER A 451 15.30 0.20 5.77
CA SER A 451 15.73 1.59 5.88
C SER A 451 16.62 2.02 4.74
N ALA A 452 16.51 3.28 4.34
CA ALA A 452 17.47 3.96 3.47
C ALA A 452 18.86 4.13 4.12
N ALA A 453 18.94 4.05 5.45
CA ALA A 453 20.21 3.99 6.18
C ALA A 453 20.66 2.53 6.38
N ARG A 454 21.97 2.28 6.44
CA ARG A 454 22.53 0.99 6.86
C ARG A 454 22.31 0.76 8.35
N ASN A 455 22.45 1.82 9.15
CA ASN A 455 22.24 1.78 10.60
C ASN A 455 21.23 2.87 11.03
N PRO A 456 19.92 2.61 10.93
CA PRO A 456 18.92 3.61 11.31
C PRO A 456 18.95 3.91 12.81
N TRP A 457 18.78 5.19 13.15
CA TRP A 457 18.84 5.69 14.54
C TRP A 457 17.81 5.03 15.47
N TYR A 458 16.67 4.61 14.93
CA TYR A 458 15.59 4.01 15.69
C TYR A 458 15.87 2.54 16.06
N CYS A 459 16.97 1.91 15.61
CA CYS A 459 17.43 0.63 16.18
C CYS A 459 17.62 0.74 17.70
N GLU A 460 18.23 1.83 18.18
CA GLU A 460 18.42 2.05 19.63
C GLU A 460 17.07 2.17 20.37
N VAL A 461 16.04 2.73 19.72
CA VAL A 461 14.69 2.84 20.28
C VAL A 461 14.09 1.44 20.50
N PHE A 462 14.20 0.55 19.52
CA PHE A 462 13.75 -0.84 19.66
C PHE A 462 14.50 -1.58 20.77
N GLU A 463 15.81 -1.46 20.85
CA GLU A 463 16.62 -2.12 21.89
C GLU A 463 16.22 -1.65 23.30
N ARG A 464 16.12 -0.33 23.52
CA ARG A 464 15.67 0.25 24.81
C ARG A 464 14.27 -0.21 25.18
N ASN A 465 13.40 -0.43 24.20
CA ASN A 465 12.05 -0.93 24.40
C ASN A 465 11.98 -2.47 24.52
N GLY A 466 13.10 -3.19 24.59
CA GLY A 466 13.12 -4.63 24.87
C GLY A 466 12.89 -5.49 23.64
N PHE A 467 13.41 -5.07 22.50
CA PHE A 467 13.55 -5.90 21.31
C PHE A 467 15.02 -6.33 21.13
N ALA A 468 15.24 -7.60 20.85
CA ALA A 468 16.53 -8.11 20.40
C ALA A 468 16.62 -7.94 18.87
N LEU A 469 17.62 -7.22 18.40
CA LEU A 469 17.77 -6.89 16.99
C LEU A 469 18.66 -7.87 16.24
N THR A 470 18.32 -8.12 14.99
CA THR A 470 19.11 -8.90 14.05
C THR A 470 19.13 -8.16 12.71
N PRO A 471 20.30 -7.71 12.22
CA PRO A 471 20.42 -7.20 10.85
C PRO A 471 20.24 -8.38 9.90
N VAL A 472 19.11 -8.42 9.18
CA VAL A 472 18.81 -9.48 8.21
C VAL A 472 19.67 -9.29 6.96
N GLY A 473 19.83 -8.04 6.53
CA GLY A 473 20.73 -7.65 5.45
C GLY A 473 21.14 -6.20 5.60
N VAL A 474 22.43 -5.92 5.40
CA VAL A 474 22.96 -4.55 5.36
C VAL A 474 23.88 -4.44 4.16
N ARG A 475 23.67 -3.40 3.36
CA ARG A 475 24.45 -3.17 2.15
C ARG A 475 25.88 -2.76 2.48
N ASN A 476 26.85 -3.36 1.79
CA ASN A 476 28.28 -3.11 1.99
C ASN A 476 28.99 -2.61 0.71
N GLY A 477 28.24 -2.03 -0.23
CA GLY A 477 28.73 -1.57 -1.53
C GLY A 477 27.83 -2.02 -2.70
N PRO A 478 28.27 -1.78 -3.94
CA PRO A 478 27.52 -2.11 -5.16
C PRO A 478 27.67 -3.57 -5.63
N GLU A 479 28.44 -4.40 -4.93
CA GLU A 479 28.80 -5.75 -5.41
C GLU A 479 27.69 -6.78 -5.20
N ARG A 480 26.87 -6.62 -4.15
CA ARG A 480 25.85 -7.59 -3.76
C ARG A 480 24.60 -6.91 -3.25
N ALA A 481 23.46 -7.30 -3.81
CA ALA A 481 22.15 -6.89 -3.35
C ALA A 481 21.73 -7.67 -2.08
N ILE A 482 20.95 -7.02 -1.21
CA ILE A 482 20.37 -7.67 -0.02
C ILE A 482 19.08 -8.44 -0.33
N ASP A 483 18.38 -8.07 -1.40
CA ASP A 483 17.21 -8.75 -1.97
C ASP A 483 17.09 -8.44 -3.47
N ARG A 484 16.05 -8.91 -4.16
CA ARG A 484 15.92 -8.71 -5.63
C ARG A 484 15.51 -7.28 -6.03
N VAL A 485 15.21 -6.42 -5.07
CA VAL A 485 14.76 -5.03 -5.29
C VAL A 485 15.84 -4.04 -4.86
N ASN A 486 16.56 -4.35 -3.78
CA ASN A 486 17.70 -3.62 -3.24
C ASN A 486 17.45 -2.11 -3.09
N MET A 487 16.20 -1.67 -2.92
CA MET A 487 15.86 -0.25 -2.82
C MET A 487 16.43 0.35 -1.52
N TYR A 488 16.37 -0.43 -0.45
CA TYR A 488 16.78 -0.04 0.89
C TYR A 488 18.23 -0.47 1.18
N ALA A 489 18.91 0.29 2.04
CA ALA A 489 20.28 0.02 2.44
C ALA A 489 20.38 -1.04 3.54
N SER A 490 19.31 -1.24 4.31
CA SER A 490 19.23 -2.30 5.31
C SER A 490 17.83 -2.90 5.47
N PHE A 491 17.81 -4.13 6.01
CA PHE A 491 16.64 -4.89 6.40
C PHE A 491 16.88 -5.48 7.79
N TRP A 492 15.96 -5.22 8.71
CA TRP A 492 16.12 -5.52 10.13
C TRP A 492 14.95 -6.32 10.68
N LYS A 493 15.27 -7.12 11.69
CA LYS A 493 14.32 -7.90 12.49
C LYS A 493 14.50 -7.53 13.96
N GLY A 494 13.44 -7.05 14.59
CA GLY A 494 13.32 -6.93 16.04
C GLY A 494 12.49 -8.09 16.60
N THR A 495 13.02 -8.82 17.57
CA THR A 495 12.28 -9.88 18.28
C THR A 495 11.92 -9.37 19.66
N ARG A 496 10.62 -9.34 20.00
CA ARG A 496 10.16 -8.92 21.33
C ARG A 496 10.72 -9.89 22.38
N VAL A 497 11.50 -9.38 23.32
CA VAL A 497 12.03 -10.15 24.46
C VAL A 497 10.89 -10.44 25.46
N ALA A 498 11.04 -11.52 26.23
CA ALA A 498 10.07 -12.00 27.21
C ALA A 498 9.60 -10.93 28.21
#